data_AF-A0A957IHH7-F1
#
_entry.id   AF-A0A957IHH7-F1
#
_cell.length_a   1.000
_cell.length_b   1.000
_cell.length_c   1.000
_cell.angle_alpha   90.00
_cell.angle_beta   90.00
_cell.angle_gamma   90.00
#
_symmetry.space_group_name_H-M   'P 1'
#
loop_
_entity.id
_entity.type
_entity.pdbx_description
1 polymer ?
#
loop_
_entity_poly.entity_id
_entity_poly.type
_entity_poly.pdbx_seq_one_letter_code
_entity_poly.pdbx_strand_id
1 'polypeptide(L)'
;MTTICSRCGTTIHDKKNPTCYNCLRIENERKRFGQRGLSSPYVNKMPPSAAMSSSALKPAVIPPKKPAEKVVIISRRKQRIALNELLKDLYGSTRYLSDILREGQLSPSQISKLKQTHLPQYLDKLIEEVLAFWKKKLRWQEVEMLRTKYALDGKPVPQKESLMKQFDLSWNQIDKFREAGLRRLRSGSYIAFFENIVVKVARLTLTQ
;
A
#
# COMPACT_ATOMS: atom_id res chain seq x y z
N MET A 1 34.43 13.51 -22.07
CA MET A 1 33.18 12.77 -22.37
C MET A 1 32.20 13.01 -21.26
N THR A 2 31.16 13.78 -21.55
CA THR A 2 30.04 14.12 -20.68
C THR A 2 28.90 13.17 -21.02
N THR A 3 28.29 12.54 -20.03
CA THR A 3 27.22 11.56 -20.27
C THR A 3 25.86 12.25 -20.12
N ILE A 4 24.98 12.11 -21.10
CA ILE A 4 23.66 12.76 -21.13
C ILE A 4 22.59 11.70 -21.05
N CYS A 5 21.66 11.82 -20.09
CA CYS A 5 20.60 10.85 -19.92
C CYS A 5 19.72 10.77 -21.17
N SER A 6 19.64 9.58 -21.77
CA SER A 6 18.89 9.33 -23.01
C SER A 6 17.37 9.52 -22.91
N ARG A 7 16.81 9.80 -21.72
CA ARG A 7 15.36 9.96 -21.51
C ARG A 7 14.94 11.41 -21.27
N CYS A 8 15.71 12.15 -20.50
CA CYS A 8 15.36 13.51 -20.07
C CYS A 8 16.38 14.57 -20.49
N GLY A 9 17.46 14.18 -21.17
CA GLY A 9 18.51 15.11 -21.63
C GLY A 9 19.34 15.73 -20.51
N THR A 10 19.15 15.32 -19.24
CA THR A 10 19.92 15.87 -18.12
C THR A 10 21.36 15.34 -18.12
N THR A 11 22.31 16.24 -17.93
CA THR A 11 23.74 15.94 -17.81
C THR A 11 24.03 15.14 -16.54
N ILE A 12 24.75 14.02 -16.66
CA ILE A 12 25.14 13.15 -15.54
C ILE A 12 26.62 13.42 -15.22
N HIS A 13 26.87 13.95 -14.02
CA HIS A 13 28.20 14.40 -13.60
C HIS A 13 29.06 13.29 -12.98
N ASP A 14 28.48 12.16 -12.59
CA ASP A 14 29.20 11.05 -11.97
C ASP A 14 29.43 9.90 -12.96
N LYS A 15 30.69 9.68 -13.33
CA LYS A 15 31.11 8.60 -14.24
C LYS A 15 31.17 7.22 -13.58
N LYS A 16 31.39 7.16 -12.25
CA LYS A 16 31.50 5.87 -11.54
C LYS A 16 30.12 5.27 -11.32
N ASN A 17 29.09 6.11 -11.22
CA ASN A 17 27.73 5.67 -11.02
C ASN A 17 26.77 6.50 -11.90
N PRO A 18 26.56 6.10 -13.17
CA PRO A 18 25.80 6.90 -14.14
C PRO A 18 24.29 6.78 -13.86
N THR A 19 23.88 7.31 -12.70
CA THR A 19 22.48 7.38 -12.28
C THR A 19 21.97 8.78 -12.59
N CYS A 20 20.97 8.87 -13.46
CA CYS A 20 20.27 10.13 -13.65
C CYS A 20 19.38 10.38 -12.44
N TYR A 21 19.76 11.29 -11.54
CA TYR A 21 18.99 11.59 -10.33
C TYR A 21 17.61 12.20 -10.61
N ASN A 22 17.41 12.77 -11.79
CA ASN A 22 16.12 13.29 -12.22
C ASN A 22 15.12 12.17 -12.59
N CYS A 23 15.61 11.04 -13.12
CA CYS A 23 14.79 9.89 -13.53
C CYS A 23 15.01 8.63 -12.67
N LEU A 24 15.93 8.68 -11.69
CA LEU A 24 16.41 7.58 -10.86
C LEU A 24 16.78 6.31 -11.67
N ARG A 25 17.36 6.49 -12.86
CA ARG A 25 17.71 5.37 -13.76
C ARG A 25 19.23 5.26 -13.93
N ILE A 26 19.74 4.03 -13.86
CA ILE A 26 21.15 3.71 -14.12
C ILE A 26 21.30 3.49 -15.63
N GLU A 27 22.18 4.26 -16.28
CA GLU A 27 22.34 4.26 -17.73
C GLU A 27 22.97 2.97 -18.30
N ASN A 28 23.54 2.12 -17.42
CA ASN A 28 24.17 0.85 -17.80
C ASN A 28 23.20 -0.24 -18.29
N GLU A 29 21.89 0.00 -18.33
CA GLU A 29 20.91 -1.00 -18.83
C GLU A 29 21.00 -1.26 -20.34
N ARG A 30 21.62 -0.37 -21.14
CA ARG A 30 21.85 -0.65 -22.57
C ARG A 30 22.89 -1.74 -22.82
N LYS A 31 23.88 -1.94 -21.93
CA LYS A 31 24.90 -2.99 -22.10
C LYS A 31 24.44 -4.39 -21.73
N ARG A 32 23.36 -4.56 -20.95
CA ARG A 32 22.84 -5.88 -20.57
C ARG A 32 21.74 -6.42 -21.47
N PHE A 33 21.01 -5.56 -22.20
CA PHE A 33 19.85 -5.99 -22.98
C PHE A 33 19.92 -5.68 -24.48
N GLY A 34 21.05 -5.19 -24.98
CA GLY A 34 21.25 -4.87 -26.39
C GLY A 34 22.32 -5.71 -27.06
N GLN A 35 22.07 -7.01 -27.25
CA GLN A 35 22.61 -7.85 -28.35
C GLN A 35 22.24 -9.32 -28.11
N ARG A 36 21.06 -9.75 -28.57
CA ARG A 36 20.83 -11.12 -29.07
C ARG A 36 19.85 -11.03 -30.22
N GLY A 37 20.40 -10.71 -31.39
CA GLY A 37 19.83 -11.14 -32.65
C GLY A 37 20.31 -12.55 -32.96
N LEU A 38 19.47 -13.25 -33.73
CA LEU A 38 19.78 -14.36 -34.62
C LEU A 38 19.87 -15.79 -34.05
N SER A 39 18.89 -16.56 -34.51
CA SER A 39 18.98 -17.90 -35.10
C SER A 39 19.42 -19.07 -34.23
N SER A 40 18.51 -20.03 -34.05
CA SER A 40 18.86 -21.42 -34.31
C SER A 40 17.62 -22.25 -34.74
N PRO A 41 17.75 -23.15 -35.73
CA PRO A 41 16.65 -23.86 -36.36
C PRO A 41 16.33 -25.20 -35.67
N TYR A 42 15.18 -25.77 -36.05
CA TYR A 42 14.76 -27.18 -36.05
C TYR A 42 15.47 -28.20 -35.13
N VAL A 43 14.66 -29.04 -34.45
CA VAL A 43 14.60 -30.49 -34.75
C VAL A 43 13.40 -31.10 -34.02
N ASN A 44 12.52 -31.70 -34.82
CA ASN A 44 11.46 -32.64 -34.44
C ASN A 44 12.02 -33.80 -33.62
N LYS A 45 11.24 -34.28 -32.63
CA LYS A 45 11.03 -35.73 -32.41
C LYS A 45 9.86 -35.95 -31.44
N MET A 46 8.81 -36.54 -32.00
CA MET A 46 7.68 -37.17 -31.31
C MET A 46 8.00 -38.69 -31.13
N PRO A 47 7.13 -39.51 -30.50
CA PRO A 47 7.36 -40.19 -29.22
C PRO A 47 7.69 -41.70 -29.38
N PRO A 48 7.71 -42.46 -28.26
CA PRO A 48 6.87 -43.66 -28.27
C PRO A 48 6.05 -43.91 -27.00
N SER A 49 5.26 -44.96 -27.11
CA SER A 49 4.01 -45.31 -26.45
C SER A 49 4.14 -45.99 -25.07
N ALA A 50 3.06 -45.85 -24.29
CA ALA A 50 2.41 -46.80 -23.38
C ALA A 50 3.24 -47.67 -22.41
N ALA A 51 2.95 -47.50 -21.12
CA ALA A 51 2.83 -48.63 -20.19
C ALA A 51 1.79 -48.31 -19.10
N MET A 52 0.80 -49.19 -19.00
CA MET A 52 -0.21 -49.24 -17.94
C MET A 52 0.43 -49.67 -16.61
N SER A 53 0.01 -49.07 -15.49
CA SER A 53 0.08 -49.73 -14.17
C SER A 53 -0.87 -49.08 -13.17
N SER A 54 -1.96 -49.83 -12.92
CA SER A 54 -2.55 -50.14 -11.62
C SER A 54 -2.74 -49.01 -10.60
N SER A 55 -3.99 -48.57 -10.52
CA SER A 55 -4.60 -47.92 -9.37
C SER A 55 -4.44 -48.73 -8.08
N ALA A 56 -3.76 -48.15 -7.10
CA ALA A 56 -3.91 -48.50 -5.68
C ALA A 56 -4.44 -47.27 -4.95
N LEU A 57 -5.68 -47.37 -4.46
CA LEU A 57 -6.35 -46.37 -3.62
C LEU A 57 -5.54 -46.17 -2.33
N LYS A 58 -4.79 -45.06 -2.26
CA LYS A 58 -4.24 -44.58 -0.99
C LYS A 58 -5.40 -44.06 -0.12
N PRO A 59 -5.47 -44.42 1.17
CA PRO A 59 -6.44 -43.82 2.08
C PRO A 59 -6.21 -42.32 2.15
N ALA A 60 -7.30 -41.56 2.02
CA ALA A 60 -7.32 -40.11 2.10
C ALA A 60 -6.78 -39.66 3.46
N VAL A 61 -5.52 -39.25 3.51
CA VAL A 61 -4.95 -38.52 4.64
C VAL A 61 -5.71 -37.20 4.72
N ILE A 62 -6.64 -37.13 5.67
CA ILE A 62 -7.36 -35.90 6.00
C ILE A 62 -6.29 -34.86 6.35
N PRO A 63 -6.11 -33.79 5.57
CA PRO A 63 -5.13 -32.76 5.91
C PRO A 63 -5.51 -32.19 7.27
N PRO A 64 -4.55 -31.99 8.19
CA PRO A 64 -4.84 -31.42 9.50
C PRO A 64 -5.53 -30.08 9.30
N LYS A 65 -6.75 -29.96 9.85
CA LYS A 65 -7.54 -28.73 9.91
C LYS A 65 -6.61 -27.63 10.44
N LYS A 66 -6.15 -26.74 9.55
CA LYS A 66 -5.40 -25.53 9.96
C LYS A 66 -6.23 -24.85 11.06
N PRO A 67 -5.65 -24.59 12.25
CA PRO A 67 -6.37 -23.87 13.28
C PRO A 67 -6.80 -22.54 12.65
N ALA A 68 -8.09 -22.25 12.69
CA ALA A 68 -8.65 -21.00 12.20
C ALA A 68 -7.91 -19.88 12.90
N GLU A 69 -7.04 -19.21 12.17
CA GLU A 69 -6.28 -18.05 12.62
C GLU A 69 -7.32 -17.03 13.09
N LYS A 70 -7.47 -16.88 14.41
CA LYS A 70 -8.36 -15.88 15.00
C LYS A 70 -7.84 -14.52 14.54
N VAL A 71 -8.43 -13.99 13.48
CA VAL A 71 -8.18 -12.63 13.03
C VAL A 71 -8.62 -11.73 14.18
N VAL A 72 -7.64 -11.22 14.93
CA VAL A 72 -7.89 -10.28 16.01
C VAL A 72 -8.32 -8.97 15.38
N ILE A 73 -9.63 -8.79 15.23
CA ILE A 73 -10.23 -7.54 14.76
C ILE A 73 -9.93 -6.48 15.81
N ILE A 74 -9.09 -5.51 15.48
CA ILE A 74 -8.85 -4.33 16.31
C ILE A 74 -10.18 -3.63 16.65
N SER A 75 -10.34 -3.18 17.90
CA SER A 75 -11.55 -2.46 18.31
C SER A 75 -11.74 -1.17 17.50
N ARG A 76 -12.99 -0.81 17.15
CA ARG A 76 -13.33 0.41 16.39
C ARG A 76 -12.77 1.69 16.99
N ARG A 77 -12.64 1.72 18.33
CA ARG A 77 -11.97 2.80 19.06
C ARG A 77 -10.53 3.01 18.61
N LYS A 78 -9.77 1.92 18.41
CA LYS A 78 -8.37 1.97 17.96
C LYS A 78 -8.25 2.44 16.51
N GLN A 79 -9.16 2.03 15.61
CA GLN A 79 -9.19 2.56 14.22
C GLN A 79 -9.42 4.07 14.19
N ARG A 80 -10.35 4.58 15.00
CA ARG A 80 -10.58 6.03 15.13
C ARG A 80 -9.34 6.76 15.65
N ILE A 81 -8.69 6.21 16.67
CA ILE A 81 -7.43 6.77 17.21
C ILE A 81 -6.37 6.80 16.11
N ALA A 82 -6.22 5.71 15.36
CA ALA A 82 -5.21 5.65 14.31
C ALA A 82 -5.46 6.61 13.15
N LEU A 83 -6.72 6.84 12.76
CA LEU A 83 -7.06 7.89 11.79
C LEU A 83 -6.73 9.29 12.33
N ASN A 84 -6.96 9.56 13.62
CA ASN A 84 -6.58 10.83 14.23
C ASN A 84 -5.05 10.99 14.32
N GLU A 85 -4.30 9.92 14.58
CA GLU A 85 -2.83 9.94 14.53
C GLU A 85 -2.32 10.17 13.10
N LEU A 86 -2.96 9.57 12.09
CA LEU A 86 -2.68 9.87 10.69
C LEU A 86 -2.93 11.35 10.39
N LEU A 87 -4.06 11.91 10.84
CA LEU A 87 -4.37 13.33 10.67
C LEU A 87 -3.30 14.21 11.32
N LYS A 88 -2.90 13.90 12.55
CA LYS A 88 -1.81 14.61 13.22
C LYS A 88 -0.53 14.61 12.39
N ASP A 89 -0.16 13.46 11.85
CA ASP A 89 1.04 13.32 11.01
C ASP A 89 0.90 14.02 9.64
N LEU A 90 -0.31 14.15 9.09
CA LEU A 90 -0.55 14.86 7.83
C LEU A 90 -0.51 16.38 8.00
N TYR A 91 -1.12 16.92 9.05
CA TYR A 91 -1.20 18.38 9.23
C TYR A 91 -0.04 18.95 10.04
N GLY A 92 0.73 18.11 10.74
CA GLY A 92 1.79 18.54 11.65
C GLY A 92 1.27 19.15 12.96
N SER A 93 -0.05 19.16 13.16
CA SER A 93 -0.73 19.64 14.35
C SER A 93 -1.88 18.71 14.72
N THR A 94 -2.34 18.78 15.96
CA THR A 94 -3.51 18.01 16.40
C THR A 94 -4.74 18.44 15.60
N ARG A 95 -5.30 17.52 14.81
CA ARG A 95 -6.54 17.70 14.05
C ARG A 95 -7.35 16.41 14.12
N TYR A 96 -8.63 16.52 14.45
CA TYR A 96 -9.49 15.36 14.63
C TYR A 96 -10.47 15.21 13.48
N LEU A 97 -10.94 13.97 13.25
CA LEU A 97 -12.02 13.71 12.29
C LEU A 97 -13.25 14.59 12.55
N SER A 98 -13.58 14.88 13.81
CA SER A 98 -14.70 15.74 14.15
C SER A 98 -14.55 17.19 13.68
N ASP A 99 -13.32 17.69 13.59
CA ASP A 99 -13.06 19.05 13.14
C ASP A 99 -13.29 19.15 11.64
N ILE A 100 -12.77 18.18 10.89
CA ILE A 100 -13.00 18.06 9.44
C ILE A 100 -14.50 17.91 9.12
N LEU A 101 -15.24 17.11 9.91
CA LEU A 101 -16.69 16.97 9.71
C LEU A 101 -17.44 18.29 9.97
N ARG A 102 -17.02 19.05 10.99
CA ARG A 102 -17.62 20.36 11.30
C ARG A 102 -17.33 21.38 10.19
N GLU A 103 -16.08 21.47 9.74
CA GLU A 103 -15.68 22.32 8.61
C GLU A 103 -16.41 21.92 7.32
N GLY A 104 -16.67 20.63 7.14
CA GLY A 104 -17.51 20.05 6.10
C GLY A 104 -19.02 20.30 6.25
N GLN A 105 -19.43 21.21 7.14
CA GLN A 105 -20.81 21.64 7.36
C GLN A 105 -21.74 20.54 7.89
N LEU A 106 -21.22 19.54 8.62
CA LEU A 106 -22.09 18.64 9.39
C LEU A 106 -22.46 19.31 10.72
N SER A 107 -23.76 19.29 11.02
CA SER A 107 -24.27 19.81 12.28
C SER A 107 -23.80 18.97 13.49
N PRO A 108 -23.73 19.56 14.70
CA PRO A 108 -23.36 18.82 15.91
C PRO A 108 -24.22 17.58 16.18
N SER A 109 -25.53 17.64 15.86
CA SER A 109 -26.46 16.53 16.00
C SER A 109 -26.13 15.38 15.03
N GLN A 110 -25.83 15.69 13.76
CA GLN A 110 -25.38 14.72 12.77
C GLN A 110 -24.06 14.05 13.18
N ILE A 111 -23.09 14.83 13.67
CA ILE A 111 -21.81 14.31 14.16
C ILE A 111 -22.04 13.39 15.38
N SER A 112 -22.95 13.75 16.29
CA SER A 112 -23.32 12.91 17.43
C SER A 112 -23.96 11.60 16.98
N LYS A 113 -24.93 11.67 16.05
CA LYS A 113 -25.59 10.49 15.46
C LYS A 113 -24.58 9.56 14.78
N LEU A 114 -23.65 10.12 14.01
CA LEU A 114 -22.57 9.35 13.37
C LEU A 114 -21.70 8.62 14.41
N LYS A 115 -21.34 9.29 15.52
CA LYS A 115 -20.51 8.72 16.59
C LYS A 115 -21.22 7.63 17.39
N GLN A 116 -22.52 7.76 17.62
CA GLN A 116 -23.29 6.86 18.48
C GLN A 116 -23.86 5.66 17.72
N THR A 117 -24.41 5.89 16.53
CA THR A 117 -25.21 4.88 15.81
C THR A 117 -24.44 4.25 14.66
N HIS A 118 -23.75 5.06 13.86
CA HIS A 118 -23.20 4.61 12.57
C HIS A 118 -21.67 4.54 12.52
N LEU A 119 -20.99 4.66 13.67
CA LEU A 119 -19.53 4.77 13.72
C LEU A 119 -18.82 3.59 13.06
N PRO A 120 -19.23 2.32 13.24
CA PRO A 120 -18.56 1.19 12.58
C PRO A 120 -18.64 1.28 11.05
N GLN A 121 -19.85 1.50 10.52
CA GLN A 121 -20.12 1.59 9.07
C GLN A 121 -19.36 2.76 8.43
N TYR A 122 -19.35 3.91 9.12
CA TYR A 122 -18.60 5.08 8.71
C TYR A 122 -17.10 4.80 8.62
N LEU A 123 -16.51 4.21 9.66
CA LEU A 123 -15.07 3.93 9.71
C LEU A 123 -14.65 2.91 8.66
N ASP A 124 -15.42 1.84 8.47
CA ASP A 124 -15.11 0.82 7.45
C ASP A 124 -15.06 1.42 6.06
N LYS A 125 -16.11 2.16 5.69
CA LYS A 125 -16.20 2.81 4.37
C LYS A 125 -15.16 3.91 4.19
N LEU A 126 -14.86 4.67 5.25
CA LEU A 126 -13.82 5.70 5.23
C LEU A 126 -12.45 5.08 4.98
N ILE A 127 -12.11 4.03 5.73
CA ILE A 127 -10.83 3.32 5.58
C ILE A 127 -10.71 2.74 4.17
N GLU A 128 -11.77 2.11 3.65
CA GLU A 128 -11.80 1.55 2.30
C GLU A 128 -11.48 2.62 1.23
N GLU A 129 -12.19 3.75 1.26
CA GLU A 129 -12.01 4.87 0.32
C GLU A 129 -10.62 5.50 0.45
N VAL A 130 -10.10 5.65 1.68
CA VAL A 130 -8.75 6.16 1.94
C VAL A 130 -7.69 5.23 1.36
N LEU A 131 -7.80 3.92 1.60
CA LEU A 131 -6.86 2.94 1.05
C LEU A 131 -6.95 2.85 -0.47
N ALA A 132 -8.16 2.93 -1.03
CA ALA A 132 -8.36 2.98 -2.48
C ALA A 132 -7.72 4.23 -3.11
N PHE A 133 -7.85 5.38 -2.45
CA PHE A 133 -7.17 6.61 -2.85
C PHE A 133 -5.65 6.47 -2.79
N TRP A 134 -5.11 5.94 -1.70
CA TRP A 134 -3.66 5.74 -1.53
C TRP A 134 -3.08 4.83 -2.60
N LYS A 135 -3.75 3.71 -2.93
CA LYS A 135 -3.34 2.79 -3.99
C LYS A 135 -3.23 3.46 -5.36
N LYS A 136 -3.98 4.54 -5.61
CA LYS A 136 -3.91 5.32 -6.86
C LYS A 136 -2.81 6.37 -6.87
N LYS A 137 -2.34 6.83 -5.70
CA LYS A 137 -1.46 8.00 -5.58
C LYS A 137 -0.06 7.71 -5.05
N LEU A 138 0.09 6.60 -4.34
CA LEU A 138 1.34 6.22 -3.67
C LEU A 138 1.89 4.93 -4.29
N ARG A 139 3.18 4.70 -4.11
CA ARG A 139 3.81 3.42 -4.45
C ARG A 139 3.32 2.34 -3.50
N TRP A 140 3.28 1.09 -3.94
CA TRP A 140 2.76 -0.01 -3.12
C TRP A 140 3.47 -0.12 -1.76
N GLN A 141 4.80 0.08 -1.71
CA GLN A 141 5.54 0.08 -0.44
C GLN A 141 5.12 1.24 0.48
N GLU A 142 4.91 2.44 -0.07
CA GLU A 142 4.45 3.59 0.71
C GLU A 142 3.05 3.31 1.28
N VAL A 143 2.13 2.74 0.47
CA VAL A 143 0.78 2.34 0.91
C VAL A 143 0.85 1.34 2.06
N GLU A 144 1.62 0.26 1.88
CA GLU A 144 1.72 -0.80 2.89
C GLU A 144 2.34 -0.29 4.18
N MET A 145 3.42 0.48 4.09
CA MET A 145 4.09 1.00 5.28
C MET A 145 3.20 1.96 6.08
N LEU A 146 2.38 2.77 5.41
CA LEU A 146 1.39 3.63 6.08
C LEU A 146 0.22 2.82 6.63
N ARG A 147 -0.35 1.91 5.82
CA ARG A 147 -1.46 1.02 6.21
C ARG A 147 -1.12 0.26 7.49
N THR A 148 0.09 -0.30 7.54
CA THR A 148 0.60 -1.02 8.71
C THR A 148 0.94 -0.09 9.87
N LYS A 149 1.56 1.08 9.65
CA LYS A 149 1.88 2.05 10.73
C LYS A 149 0.63 2.44 11.52
N TYR A 150 -0.47 2.71 10.83
CA TYR A 150 -1.73 3.14 11.44
C TYR A 150 -2.74 1.99 11.62
N ALA A 151 -2.35 0.73 11.40
CA ALA A 151 -3.25 -0.43 11.55
C ALA A 151 -4.64 -0.23 10.89
N LEU A 152 -4.68 0.40 9.71
CA LEU A 152 -5.94 0.78 9.06
C LEU A 152 -6.75 -0.44 8.62
N ASP A 153 -6.07 -1.55 8.34
CA ASP A 153 -6.72 -2.83 8.03
C ASP A 153 -7.29 -3.57 9.25
N GLY A 154 -7.22 -2.95 10.43
CA GLY A 154 -7.68 -3.54 11.68
C GLY A 154 -6.80 -4.68 12.18
N LYS A 155 -5.60 -4.88 11.61
CA LYS A 155 -4.60 -5.83 12.11
C LYS A 155 -3.66 -5.14 13.10
N PRO A 156 -3.21 -5.84 14.17
CA PRO A 156 -2.23 -5.28 15.09
C PRO A 156 -0.97 -4.84 14.34
N VAL A 157 -0.40 -3.69 14.74
CA VAL A 157 0.88 -3.24 14.20
C VAL A 157 1.92 -4.30 14.56
N PRO A 158 2.58 -4.93 13.57
CA PRO A 158 3.59 -5.93 13.82
C PRO A 158 4.78 -5.33 14.55
N GLN A 159 5.46 -6.16 15.35
CA GLN A 159 6.74 -5.81 15.94
C GLN A 159 7.77 -5.46 14.84
N LYS A 160 8.74 -4.62 15.21
CA LYS A 160 9.75 -4.08 14.29
C LYS A 160 10.45 -5.18 13.50
N GLU A 161 10.89 -6.23 14.19
CA GLU A 161 11.60 -7.37 13.61
C GLU A 161 10.74 -8.14 12.61
N SER A 162 9.47 -8.37 12.96
CA SER A 162 8.50 -9.04 12.09
C SER A 162 8.22 -8.23 10.83
N LEU A 163 8.10 -6.90 10.95
CA LEU A 163 7.89 -6.03 9.81
C LEU A 163 9.11 -6.02 8.87
N MET A 164 10.32 -5.93 9.42
CA MET A 164 11.56 -5.99 8.63
C MET A 164 11.67 -7.32 7.86
N LYS A 165 11.36 -8.45 8.52
CA LYS A 165 11.35 -9.77 7.87
C LYS A 165 10.26 -9.89 6.81
N GLN A 166 9.07 -9.38 7.07
CA GLN A 166 7.93 -9.49 6.14
C GLN A 166 8.20 -8.81 4.80
N PHE A 167 8.89 -7.67 4.80
CA PHE A 167 9.14 -6.88 3.60
C PHE A 167 10.56 -7.03 3.05
N ASP A 168 11.43 -7.77 3.73
CA ASP A 168 12.86 -7.89 3.43
C ASP A 168 13.55 -6.52 3.31
N LEU A 169 13.32 -5.67 4.32
CA LEU A 169 13.82 -4.30 4.36
C LEU A 169 14.46 -3.97 5.72
N SER A 170 15.49 -3.13 5.70
CA SER A 170 15.99 -2.50 6.91
C SER A 170 14.97 -1.52 7.50
N TRP A 171 15.03 -1.29 8.81
CA TRP A 171 14.15 -0.31 9.46
C TRP A 171 14.28 1.10 8.84
N ASN A 172 15.49 1.50 8.48
CA ASN A 172 15.73 2.80 7.84
C ASN A 172 15.04 2.90 6.47
N GLN A 173 14.93 1.80 5.71
CA GLN A 173 14.18 1.78 4.45
C GLN A 173 12.68 1.85 4.70
N ILE A 174 12.18 1.12 5.70
CA ILE A 174 10.77 1.19 6.13
C ILE A 174 10.38 2.62 6.47
N ASP A 175 11.17 3.29 7.31
CA ASP A 175 10.90 4.68 7.70
C ASP A 175 11.01 5.64 6.52
N LYS A 176 11.96 5.42 5.59
CA LYS A 176 12.01 6.19 4.33
C LYS A 176 10.73 6.06 3.51
N PHE A 177 10.16 4.87 3.38
CA PHE A 177 8.89 4.68 2.67
C PHE A 177 7.71 5.33 3.39
N ARG A 178 7.66 5.27 4.73
CA ARG A 178 6.65 5.96 5.52
C ARG A 178 6.70 7.47 5.32
N GLU A 179 7.88 8.06 5.49
CA GLU A 179 8.06 9.50 5.35
C GLU A 179 7.85 9.98 3.91
N ALA A 180 8.26 9.20 2.91
CA ALA A 180 7.96 9.49 1.51
C ALA A 180 6.45 9.51 1.24
N GLY A 181 5.72 8.51 1.75
CA GLY A 181 4.27 8.43 1.65
C GLY A 181 3.57 9.61 2.33
N LEU A 182 3.92 9.90 3.59
CA LEU A 182 3.40 11.06 4.32
C LEU A 182 3.68 12.36 3.57
N ARG A 183 4.93 12.61 3.17
CA ARG A 183 5.31 13.83 2.45
C ARG A 183 4.47 14.05 1.18
N ARG A 184 4.16 13.00 0.42
CA ARG A 184 3.26 13.11 -0.75
C ARG A 184 1.84 13.50 -0.30
N LEU A 185 1.30 12.80 0.70
CA LEU A 185 -0.04 13.04 1.23
C LEU A 185 -0.21 14.42 1.87
N ARG A 186 0.87 15.04 2.37
CA ARG A 186 0.87 16.40 2.91
C ARG A 186 0.70 17.51 1.86
N SER A 187 0.70 17.18 0.57
CA SER A 187 0.40 18.17 -0.46
C SER A 187 -1.04 18.68 -0.31
N GLY A 188 -1.26 19.99 -0.45
CA GLY A 188 -2.55 20.62 -0.17
C GLY A 188 -3.72 20.01 -0.98
N SER A 189 -3.46 19.58 -2.22
CA SER A 189 -4.48 18.91 -3.05
C SER A 189 -4.89 17.53 -2.52
N TYR A 190 -3.97 16.77 -1.92
CA TYR A 190 -4.27 15.46 -1.34
C TYR A 190 -4.92 15.58 0.04
N ILE A 191 -4.54 16.58 0.82
CA ILE A 191 -5.22 16.92 2.08
C ILE A 191 -6.69 17.28 1.80
N ALA A 192 -6.94 18.22 0.89
CA ALA A 192 -8.31 18.61 0.53
C ALA A 192 -9.12 17.43 -0.02
N PHE A 193 -8.49 16.55 -0.81
CA PHE A 193 -9.16 15.33 -1.28
C PHE A 193 -9.50 14.36 -0.14
N PHE A 194 -8.60 14.19 0.83
CA PHE A 194 -8.86 13.37 2.01
C PHE A 194 -10.02 13.93 2.83
N GLU A 195 -10.05 15.24 3.08
CA GLU A 195 -11.16 15.90 3.78
C GLU A 195 -12.49 15.69 3.06
N ASN A 196 -12.50 15.80 1.73
CA ASN A 196 -13.67 15.53 0.91
C ASN A 196 -14.15 14.08 1.06
N ILE A 197 -13.24 13.09 1.12
CA ILE A 197 -13.61 11.69 1.42
C ILE A 197 -14.27 11.59 2.79
N VAL A 198 -13.65 12.16 3.83
CA VAL A 198 -14.14 12.13 5.21
C VAL A 198 -15.58 12.64 5.31
N VAL A 199 -15.86 13.78 4.67
CA VAL A 199 -17.18 14.43 4.67
C VAL A 199 -18.18 13.67 3.80
N LYS A 200 -17.78 13.26 2.59
CA LYS A 200 -18.63 12.50 1.66
C LYS A 200 -19.12 11.19 2.29
N VAL A 201 -18.20 10.41 2.87
CA VAL A 201 -18.54 9.13 3.49
C VAL A 201 -19.48 9.35 4.68
N ALA A 202 -19.25 10.38 5.50
CA ALA A 202 -20.13 10.68 6.63
C ALA A 202 -21.56 11.00 6.18
N ARG A 203 -21.72 11.83 5.14
CA ARG A 203 -23.04 12.17 4.58
C ARG A 203 -23.76 10.93 4.05
N LEU A 204 -23.07 10.09 3.28
CA LEU A 204 -23.64 8.85 2.74
C LEU A 204 -24.06 7.87 3.84
N THR A 205 -23.28 7.77 4.90
CA THR A 205 -23.62 6.89 6.03
C THR A 205 -24.83 7.40 6.82
N LEU A 206 -25.01 8.72 6.94
CA LEU A 206 -26.14 9.30 7.67
C LEU A 206 -27.48 9.22 6.93
N THR A 207 -27.46 8.99 5.61
CA THR A 207 -28.65 8.82 4.77
C THR A 207 -29.15 7.39 4.68
N GLN A 208 -28.39 6.41 5.16
CA GLN A 208 -28.77 5.00 5.24
C GLN A 208 -29.50 4.72 6.56
#